data_AF-A0A7J7K3F4-F1
#
_entry.id   AF-A0A7J7K3F4-F1
#
_cell.length_a   1.000
_cell.length_b   1.000
_cell.length_c   1.000
_cell.angle_alpha   90.00
_cell.angle_beta   90.00
_cell.angle_gamma   90.00
#
_symmetry.space_group_name_H-M   'P 1'
#
loop_
_entity.id
_entity.type
_entity.pdbx_description
1 polymer ?
#
loop_
_entity_poly.entity_id
_entity_poly.type
_entity_poly.pdbx_seq_one_letter_code
_entity_poly.pdbx_strand_id
1 'polypeptide(L)' 'MEPSDENVQMLLSMGFPSESEVRRALKISKNDMNEAVDMLTNGQSLTYFDDQKSSPDANTLDQGVSSF' A
#
# COMPACT_ATOMS: atom_id res chain seq x y z
N MET A 1 -16.38 13.58 1.79
CA MET A 1 -16.67 13.43 0.36
C MET A 1 -16.65 11.95 0.05
N GLU A 2 -17.73 11.40 -0.46
CA GLU A 2 -17.74 10.02 -0.98
C GLU A 2 -17.22 10.03 -2.43
N PRO A 3 -16.45 9.01 -2.85
CA PRO A 3 -16.01 8.88 -4.23
C PRO A 3 -17.20 8.60 -5.15
N SER A 4 -17.24 9.19 -6.34
CA SER A 4 -18.25 8.96 -7.36
C SER A 4 -18.14 7.54 -7.91
N ASP A 5 -19.21 6.77 -7.81
CA ASP A 5 -19.27 5.41 -8.37
C ASP A 5 -18.98 5.39 -9.88
N GLU A 6 -19.31 6.46 -10.62
CA GLU A 6 -18.97 6.58 -12.04
C GLU A 6 -17.44 6.56 -12.29
N ASN A 7 -16.68 7.31 -11.49
CA ASN A 7 -15.22 7.32 -11.57
C ASN A 7 -14.63 5.97 -11.16
N VAL A 8 -15.21 5.34 -10.12
CA VAL A 8 -14.80 4.00 -9.66
C VAL A 8 -14.98 2.98 -10.78
N GLN A 9 -16.16 2.96 -11.40
CA GLN A 9 -16.52 2.01 -12.43
C GLN A 9 -15.72 2.22 -13.72
N MET A 10 -15.36 3.46 -14.04
CA MET A 10 -14.52 3.76 -15.19
C MET A 10 -13.05 3.36 -14.94
N LEU A 11 -12.52 3.54 -13.72
CA LEU A 11 -11.21 3.00 -13.32
C LEU A 11 -11.19 1.46 -13.38
N LEU A 12 -12.21 0.79 -12.84
CA LEU A 12 -12.34 -0.67 -12.98
C LEU A 12 -12.36 -1.11 -14.45
N SER A 13 -13.07 -0.35 -15.31
CA SER A 13 -13.13 -0.62 -16.75
C SER A 13 -11.81 -0.38 -17.48
N MET A 14 -10.92 0.49 -16.95
CA MET A 14 -9.57 0.68 -17.48
C MET A 14 -8.61 -0.49 -17.15
N GLY A 15 -9.05 -1.43 -16.30
CA GLY A 15 -8.27 -2.62 -15.96
C GLY A 15 -7.67 -2.61 -14.56
N PHE A 16 -8.03 -1.64 -13.71
CA PHE A 16 -7.67 -1.68 -12.29
C PHE A 16 -8.45 -2.81 -11.59
N PRO A 17 -7.77 -3.82 -11.00
CA PRO A 17 -8.45 -5.00 -10.46
C PRO A 17 -9.11 -4.76 -9.09
N SER A 18 -8.72 -3.69 -8.39
CA SER A 18 -9.08 -3.46 -6.99
C SER A 18 -10.02 -2.26 -6.83
N GLU A 19 -11.32 -2.52 -6.68
CA GLU A 19 -12.30 -1.46 -6.36
C GLU A 19 -11.93 -0.72 -5.06
N SER A 20 -11.44 -1.44 -4.05
CA SER A 20 -11.01 -0.88 -2.77
C SER A 20 -9.87 0.12 -2.92
N GLU A 21 -8.89 -0.16 -3.78
CA GLU A 21 -7.79 0.77 -4.07
C GLU A 21 -8.27 1.96 -4.87
N VAL A 22 -9.13 1.72 -5.87
CA VAL A 22 -9.76 2.76 -6.69
C VAL A 22 -10.57 3.74 -5.83
N ARG A 23 -11.42 3.24 -4.94
CA ARG A 23 -12.22 4.06 -4.01
C ARG A 23 -11.33 4.82 -3.04
N ARG A 24 -10.22 4.22 -2.59
CA ARG A 24 -9.26 4.88 -1.71
C ARG A 24 -8.51 6.00 -2.43
N ALA A 25 -8.01 5.75 -3.64
CA ALA A 25 -7.32 6.73 -4.47
C ALA A 25 -8.25 7.92 -4.73
N LEU A 26 -9.48 7.68 -5.22
CA LEU A 26 -10.47 8.74 -5.43
C LEU A 26 -10.79 9.52 -4.15
N LYS A 27 -10.81 8.87 -2.98
CA LYS A 27 -11.05 9.56 -1.70
C LYS A 27 -9.88 10.47 -1.31
N ILE A 28 -8.65 10.07 -1.60
CA ILE A 28 -7.44 10.88 -1.32
C ILE A 28 -7.31 12.01 -2.34
N SER A 29 -7.52 11.70 -3.61
CA SER A 29 -7.53 12.62 -4.76
C SER A 29 -8.76 13.54 -4.80
N LYS A 30 -9.64 13.53 -3.77
CA LYS A 30 -10.86 14.35 -3.69
C LYS A 30 -11.76 14.23 -4.94
N ASN A 31 -11.94 13.00 -5.40
CA ASN A 31 -12.73 12.65 -6.58
C ASN A 31 -12.08 13.03 -7.92
N ASP A 32 -10.80 13.38 -7.93
CA ASP A 32 -10.05 13.64 -9.16
C ASP A 32 -9.58 12.32 -9.80
N MET A 33 -9.99 12.09 -11.03
CA MET A 33 -9.71 10.85 -11.75
C MET A 33 -8.26 10.76 -12.21
N ASN A 34 -7.66 11.87 -12.67
CA ASN A 34 -6.29 11.86 -13.16
C ASN A 34 -5.32 11.60 -12.02
N GLU A 35 -5.51 12.27 -10.88
CA GLU A 35 -4.73 12.01 -9.67
C GLU A 35 -4.95 10.59 -9.16
N ALA A 36 -6.18 10.07 -9.18
CA ALA A 36 -6.44 8.71 -8.75
C ALA A 36 -5.75 7.68 -9.65
N VAL A 37 -5.74 7.89 -10.97
CA VAL A 37 -4.99 7.08 -11.93
C VAL A 37 -3.49 7.15 -11.63
N ASP A 38 -2.93 8.35 -11.44
CA ASP A 38 -1.50 8.50 -11.11
C ASP A 38 -1.15 7.74 -9.83
N MET A 39 -1.96 7.87 -8.77
CA MET A 39 -1.77 7.13 -7.52
C MET A 39 -1.83 5.61 -7.68
N LEU A 40 -2.75 5.10 -8.51
CA LEU A 40 -2.92 3.67 -8.78
C LEU A 40 -1.80 3.12 -9.69
N THR A 41 -1.27 3.94 -10.59
CA THR A 41 -0.28 3.53 -11.60
C THR A 41 1.15 3.68 -11.07
N ASN A 42 1.41 4.71 -10.27
CA ASN A 42 2.73 5.06 -9.74
C ASN A 42 3.12 4.24 -8.50
N GLY A 43 2.36 3.17 -8.19
CA GLY A 43 2.79 2.15 -7.24
C GLY A 43 2.84 2.61 -5.79
N GLN A 44 2.18 3.71 -5.42
CA GLN A 44 1.85 3.97 -4.01
C GLN A 44 0.68 3.11 -3.54
N SER A 45 0.58 1.88 -4.05
CA SER A 45 -0.04 0.80 -3.31
C SER A 45 0.67 0.79 -1.96
N LEU A 46 -0.01 1.26 -0.92
CA LEU A 46 0.45 1.33 0.47
C LEU A 46 0.72 -0.06 1.09
N THR A 47 1.12 -1.02 0.25
CA THR A 47 1.24 -2.45 0.50
C THR A 47 2.68 -2.96 0.38
N TYR A 48 3.70 -2.10 0.30
CA TYR A 48 5.08 -2.59 0.54
C TYR A 48 5.43 -2.73 2.04
N PHE A 49 4.46 -2.61 2.96
CA PHE A 49 4.68 -2.86 4.39
C PHE A 49 3.92 -4.08 4.93
N ASP A 50 3.59 -5.05 4.07
CA ASP A 50 2.99 -6.32 4.50
C ASP A 50 3.61 -7.51 3.77
N ASP A 51 4.92 -7.73 3.97
CA ASP A 51 5.51 -9.07 4.14
C ASP A 51 6.98 -8.94 4.54
N GLN A 52 7.26 -8.80 5.83
CA GLN A 52 8.38 -9.48 6.51
C GLN A 52 8.05 -9.58 8.00
N LYS A 53 6.93 -10.27 8.29
CA LYS A 53 6.77 -10.94 9.58
C LYS A 53 7.24 -12.39 9.41
N SER A 54 8.51 -12.65 9.67
CA SER A 54 8.89 -13.91 10.31
C SER A 54 9.77 -13.58 11.50
N SER A 55 9.25 -13.90 12.68
CA SER A 55 9.78 -13.61 14.00
C SER A 55 10.97 -14.56 14.34
N PRO A 56 11.32 -14.81 15.62
CA PRO A 56 12.53 -14.30 16.27
C PRO A 56 13.41 -15.44 16.81
N ASP A 57 14.68 -15.58 16.42
CA ASP A 57 15.58 -16.44 17.21
C ASP A 57 17.06 -16.10 17.00
N ALA A 58 17.66 -15.54 18.05
CA ALA A 58 19.01 -15.87 18.53
C ALA A 58 19.37 -14.95 19.71
N ASN A 59 18.64 -15.07 20.83
CA ASN A 59 19.23 -14.76 22.11
C ASN A 59 19.97 -16.02 22.58
N THR A 60 21.25 -16.13 22.22
CA THR A 60 22.22 -17.13 22.71
C THR A 60 23.49 -16.88 21.91
N LEU A 61 24.56 -16.30 22.46
CA LEU A 61 25.31 -16.86 23.55
C LEU A 61 26.12 -15.72 24.21
N ASP A 62 25.89 -15.57 25.50
CA ASP A 62 26.85 -15.12 26.51
C ASP A 62 28.29 -15.52 26.18
N GLN A 63 29.25 -14.79 26.78
CA GLN A 63 30.61 -15.18 27.16
C GLN A 63 31.58 -14.06 26.78
N GLY A 64 31.75 -13.13 27.73
CA GLY A 64 32.85 -12.20 27.72
C GLY A 64 34.19 -12.92 27.81
N VAL A 65 35.18 -12.40 27.08
CA VAL A 65 36.61 -12.53 27.39
C VAL A 65 37.26 -11.22 26.94
N SER A 66 37.56 -10.32 27.88
CA SER A 66 38.84 -10.20 28.59
C SER A 66 39.72 -9.14 27.94
N SER A 67 39.79 -7.99 28.61
CA SER A 67 40.81 -6.97 28.42
C SER A 67 42.21 -7.60 28.52
N PHE A 68 43.10 -7.16 27.64
CA PHE A 68 44.54 -7.14 27.89
C PHE A 68 45.11 -5.85 27.31
#